data_AF-W2SKI1-F1
#
_entry.id   AF-W2SKI1-F1
#
_cell.length_a   1.000
_cell.length_b   1.000
_cell.length_c   1.000
_cell.angle_alpha   90.00
_cell.angle_beta   90.00
_cell.angle_gamma   90.00
#
_symmetry.space_group_name_H-M   'P 1'
#
loop_
_entity.id
_entity.type
_entity.pdbx_description
1 polymer ?
#
loop_
_entity_poly.entity_id
_entity_poly.type
_entity_poly.pdbx_seq_one_letter_code
_entity_poly.pdbx_strand_id
1 'polypeptide(L)'
;MYCDLLLARFGLIEQMKTLDDGIAEAVISIMWAAPRIATDIAEFKTISDQLTIKYGKPFAEAARANQLEFPAKVSPKLISKLSVSAPPKVLVERYMIEIAASAGVPFTPDPDVMRDDEVAQAEKMLIDFKQTGAAGLNEGAPVPPPNVPQIPPQPSDNVNYGWNLPSGPPPGHFPPPNIPPPP
;
A
#
# COMPACT_ATOMS: atom_id res chain seq x y z
N MET A 1 8.04 -17.15 16.55
CA MET A 1 7.39 -17.69 15.34
C MET A 1 8.34 -18.55 14.49
N TYR A 2 9.33 -18.02 13.75
CA TYR A 2 10.22 -18.90 12.97
C TYR A 2 11.04 -19.87 13.83
N CYS A 3 11.53 -19.46 15.00
CA CYS A 3 12.19 -20.37 15.94
C CYS A 3 11.23 -21.48 16.42
N ASP A 4 9.97 -21.15 16.71
CA ASP A 4 8.96 -22.13 17.11
C ASP A 4 8.60 -23.09 15.98
N LEU A 5 8.56 -22.61 14.73
CA LEU A 5 8.33 -23.44 13.56
C LEU A 5 9.46 -24.48 13.40
N LEU A 6 10.71 -24.05 13.55
CA LEU A 6 11.86 -24.97 13.51
C LEU A 6 11.83 -25.97 14.65
N LEU A 7 11.40 -25.55 15.85
CA LEU A 7 11.28 -26.43 17.00
C LEU A 7 10.15 -27.46 16.80
N ALA A 8 8.99 -27.03 16.31
CA ALA A 8 7.86 -27.91 16.00
C ALA A 8 8.17 -28.93 14.90
N ARG A 9 9.09 -28.59 13.98
CA ARG A 9 9.52 -29.46 12.87
C ARG A 9 10.99 -29.88 12.98
N PHE A 10 11.51 -29.99 14.19
CA PHE A 10 12.92 -30.27 14.42
C PHE A 10 13.36 -31.63 13.84
N GLY A 11 12.45 -32.61 13.79
CA GLY A 11 12.71 -33.91 13.16
C GLY A 11 13.13 -33.82 11.69
N LEU A 12 12.67 -32.81 10.94
CA LEU A 12 13.10 -32.58 9.56
C LEU A 12 14.56 -32.13 9.51
N ILE A 13 14.99 -31.29 10.45
CA ILE A 13 16.39 -30.82 10.56
C ILE A 13 17.31 -31.97 10.96
N GLU A 14 16.87 -32.86 11.84
CA GLU A 14 17.67 -33.99 12.31
C GLU A 14 17.82 -35.07 11.23
N GLN A 15 16.69 -35.53 10.67
CA GLN A 15 16.63 -36.71 9.80
C GLN A 15 17.02 -36.41 8.34
N MET A 16 16.70 -35.23 7.83
CA MET A 16 17.01 -34.88 6.44
C MET A 16 18.43 -34.32 6.32
N LYS A 17 19.10 -34.67 5.22
CA LYS A 17 20.41 -34.12 4.85
C LYS A 17 20.27 -32.82 4.06
N THR A 18 19.20 -32.70 3.29
CA THR A 18 18.85 -31.51 2.50
C THR A 18 17.90 -30.62 3.30
N LEU A 19 17.91 -29.32 2.98
CA LEU A 19 16.94 -28.39 3.55
C LEU A 19 15.56 -28.65 2.95
N ASP A 20 14.57 -28.86 3.80
CA ASP A 20 13.17 -29.05 3.40
C ASP A 20 12.49 -27.71 3.12
N ASP A 21 11.70 -27.65 2.05
CA ASP A 21 11.03 -26.42 1.60
C ASP A 21 10.08 -25.83 2.65
N GLY A 22 9.48 -26.68 3.50
CA GLY A 22 8.56 -26.26 4.55
C GLY A 22 9.23 -25.54 5.73
N ILE A 23 10.56 -25.62 5.85
CA ILE A 23 11.36 -24.92 6.87
C ILE A 23 12.43 -24.01 6.27
N ALA A 24 12.63 -24.05 4.95
CA ALA A 24 13.69 -23.35 4.25
C ALA A 24 13.67 -21.83 4.53
N GLU A 25 12.49 -21.20 4.41
CA GLU A 25 12.33 -19.76 4.67
C GLU A 25 12.73 -19.41 6.11
N ALA A 26 12.35 -20.23 7.09
CA ALA A 26 12.65 -20.00 8.50
C ALA A 26 14.13 -20.14 8.80
N VAL A 27 14.79 -21.19 8.30
CA VAL A 27 16.24 -21.40 8.44
C VAL A 27 17.00 -20.23 7.83
N ILE A 28 16.72 -19.89 6.57
CA ILE A 28 17.42 -18.84 5.83
C ILE A 28 17.20 -17.47 6.49
N SER A 29 15.97 -17.18 6.93
CA SER A 29 15.65 -15.92 7.62
C SER A 29 16.37 -15.79 8.96
N ILE A 30 16.47 -16.87 9.74
CA ILE A 30 17.22 -16.87 11.02
C ILE A 30 18.72 -16.66 10.77
N MET A 31 19.29 -17.35 9.78
CA MET A 31 20.71 -17.20 9.44
C MET A 31 21.04 -15.78 8.97
N TRP A 32 20.15 -15.16 8.18
CA TRP A 32 20.29 -13.78 7.74
C TRP A 32 20.12 -12.76 8.88
N ALA A 33 19.21 -13.03 9.83
CA ALA A 33 18.99 -12.18 10.99
C ALA A 33 20.11 -12.26 12.02
N ALA A 34 20.76 -13.43 12.16
CA ALA A 34 21.77 -13.68 13.19
C ALA A 34 22.84 -12.58 13.34
N PRO A 35 23.56 -12.14 12.29
CA PRO A 35 24.55 -11.08 12.45
C PRO A 35 23.96 -9.69 12.77
N ARG A 36 22.66 -9.46 12.48
CA ARG A 36 21.98 -8.17 12.69
C ARG A 36 21.46 -8.00 14.11
N ILE A 37 21.20 -9.10 14.80
CA ILE A 37 20.67 -9.12 16.17
C ILE A 37 21.64 -9.73 17.18
N ALA A 38 22.85 -10.09 16.75
CA ALA A 38 23.86 -10.73 17.60
C ALA A 38 24.28 -9.89 18.81
N THR A 39 24.08 -8.57 18.76
CA THR A 39 24.34 -7.66 19.87
C THR A 39 23.32 -7.81 21.00
N ASP A 40 22.08 -8.14 20.66
CA ASP A 40 20.98 -8.22 21.63
C ASP A 40 20.74 -9.65 22.11
N ILE A 41 20.96 -10.65 21.23
CA ILE A 41 20.70 -12.07 21.50
C ILE A 41 21.88 -12.91 21.02
N ALA A 42 22.73 -13.34 21.95
CA ALA A 42 23.95 -14.10 21.65
C ALA A 42 23.64 -15.52 21.10
N GLU A 43 22.53 -16.12 21.51
CA GLU A 43 22.10 -17.47 21.14
C GLU A 43 21.84 -17.60 19.64
N PHE A 44 21.46 -16.50 18.97
CA PHE A 44 21.25 -16.49 17.52
C PHE A 44 22.54 -16.77 16.76
N LYS A 45 23.68 -16.35 17.29
CA LYS A 45 24.98 -16.71 16.73
C LYS A 45 25.19 -18.22 16.83
N THR A 46 24.95 -18.81 17.99
CA THR A 46 25.08 -20.26 18.20
C THR A 46 24.17 -21.05 17.27
N ILE A 47 22.91 -20.62 17.09
CA ILE A 47 21.98 -21.27 16.16
C ILE A 47 22.49 -21.19 14.72
N SER A 48 22.97 -20.03 14.28
CA SER A 48 23.55 -19.84 12.94
C SER A 48 24.80 -20.71 12.73
N ASP A 49 25.65 -20.84 13.75
CA ASP A 49 26.84 -21.69 13.71
C ASP A 49 26.45 -23.17 13.57
N GLN A 50 25.43 -23.64 14.31
CA GLN A 50 24.94 -25.02 14.22
C GLN A 50 24.29 -25.32 12.86
N LEU A 51 23.49 -24.39 12.33
CA LEU A 51 22.91 -24.51 10.99
C LEU A 51 23.98 -24.50 9.89
N THR A 52 25.08 -23.75 10.11
CA THR A 52 26.25 -23.74 9.22
C THR A 52 26.95 -25.09 9.20
N ILE A 53 27.07 -25.77 10.34
CA ILE A 53 27.64 -27.12 10.42
C ILE A 53 26.73 -28.12 9.70
N LYS A 54 25.41 -28.01 9.87
CA LYS A 54 24.42 -28.94 9.27
C LYS A 54 24.32 -28.81 7.75
N TYR A 55 24.18 -27.59 7.22
CA TYR A 55 23.91 -27.34 5.78
C TYR A 55 25.13 -26.88 4.99
N GLY A 56 26.26 -26.64 5.66
CA GLY A 56 27.53 -26.27 5.05
C GLY A 56 27.78 -24.76 4.99
N LYS A 57 29.07 -24.40 4.93
CA LYS A 57 29.53 -23.01 4.87
C LYS A 57 29.04 -22.22 3.63
N PRO A 58 29.09 -22.76 2.40
CA PRO A 58 28.67 -22.00 1.22
C PRO A 58 27.18 -21.60 1.29
N PHE A 59 26.34 -22.51 1.77
CA PHE A 59 24.92 -22.24 2.00
C PHE A 59 24.72 -21.15 3.05
N ALA A 60 25.43 -21.23 4.18
CA ALA A 60 25.34 -20.26 5.25
C ALA A 60 25.74 -18.84 4.84
N GLU A 61 26.80 -18.72 4.04
CA GLU A 61 27.26 -17.44 3.51
C GLU A 61 26.26 -16.85 2.53
N ALA A 62 25.72 -17.67 1.61
CA ALA A 62 24.68 -17.23 0.68
C ALA A 62 23.39 -16.82 1.40
N ALA A 63 23.00 -17.53 2.46
CA ALA A 63 21.85 -17.18 3.29
C ALA A 63 22.06 -15.83 4.01
N ARG A 64 23.23 -15.63 4.62
CA ARG A 64 23.59 -14.36 5.29
C ARG A 64 23.64 -13.17 4.34
N ALA A 65 24.09 -13.40 3.11
CA ALA A 65 24.15 -12.39 2.05
C ALA A 65 22.79 -12.14 1.35
N ASN A 66 21.75 -12.91 1.67
CA ASN A 66 20.45 -12.88 0.97
C ASN A 66 20.58 -13.13 -0.56
N GLN A 67 21.48 -14.04 -0.93
CA GLN A 67 21.77 -14.42 -2.32
C GLN A 67 21.09 -15.73 -2.73
N LEU A 68 20.31 -16.34 -1.84
CA LEU A 68 19.58 -17.58 -2.12
C LEU A 68 18.24 -17.25 -2.77
N GLU A 69 18.06 -17.73 -4.00
CA GLU A 69 16.76 -17.75 -4.70
C GLU A 69 16.05 -19.11 -4.56
N PHE A 70 16.81 -20.18 -4.31
CA PHE A 70 16.31 -21.53 -4.05
C PHE A 70 17.04 -22.13 -2.85
N PRO A 71 16.40 -22.90 -1.95
CA PRO A 71 14.98 -23.31 -1.92
C PRO A 71 13.99 -22.25 -1.39
N ALA A 72 14.46 -21.19 -0.73
CA ALA A 72 13.62 -20.07 -0.33
C ALA A 72 14.45 -18.78 -0.20
N LYS A 73 13.77 -17.64 -0.18
CA LYS A 73 14.36 -16.32 0.10
C LYS A 73 14.12 -15.92 1.55
N VAL A 74 14.92 -14.99 2.08
CA VAL A 74 14.63 -14.34 3.37
C VAL A 74 13.28 -13.63 3.30
N SER A 75 12.50 -13.73 4.37
CA SER A 75 11.20 -13.07 4.46
C SER A 75 11.29 -11.57 4.17
N PRO A 76 10.55 -11.03 3.18
CA PRO A 76 10.60 -9.61 2.82
C PRO A 76 10.25 -8.67 3.99
N LYS A 77 9.35 -9.12 4.87
CA LYS A 77 8.97 -8.39 6.09
C LYS A 77 10.13 -8.31 7.07
N LEU A 78 10.92 -9.37 7.17
CA LEU A 78 12.09 -9.40 8.04
C LEU A 78 13.22 -8.52 7.48
N ILE A 79 13.40 -8.52 6.15
CA ILE A 79 14.33 -7.61 5.47
C ILE A 79 13.96 -6.15 5.74
N SER A 80 12.69 -5.76 5.54
CA SER A 80 12.27 -4.37 5.69
C SER A 80 12.30 -3.84 7.13
N LYS A 81 12.21 -4.74 8.12
CA LYS A 81 12.25 -4.37 9.54
C LYS A 81 13.65 -4.38 10.16
N LEU A 82 14.55 -5.20 9.64
CA LEU A 82 15.94 -5.29 10.12
C LEU A 82 16.94 -4.63 9.17
N SER A 83 16.50 -4.03 8.05
CA SER A 83 17.37 -3.25 7.18
C SER A 83 17.76 -1.93 7.85
N VAL A 84 19.03 -1.57 7.69
CA VAL A 84 19.53 -0.27 8.14
C VAL A 84 19.23 0.73 7.04
N SER A 85 18.02 1.28 7.06
CA SER A 85 17.59 2.37 6.18
C SER A 85 17.13 3.54 7.03
N ALA A 86 17.45 4.76 6.59
CA ALA A 86 16.89 5.95 7.21
C ALA A 86 15.35 5.90 7.11
N PRO A 87 14.61 6.12 8.22
CA PRO A 87 13.16 6.18 8.17
C PRO A 87 12.72 7.40 7.35
N PRO A 88 11.57 7.33 6.65
CA PRO A 88 11.02 8.48 5.94
C PRO A 88 10.76 9.65 6.89
N LYS A 89 11.09 10.88 6.47
CA LYS A 89 10.92 12.10 7.28
C LYS A 89 9.49 12.26 7.80
N VAL A 90 8.51 11.98 6.94
CA VAL A 90 7.08 11.95 7.29
C VAL A 90 6.79 11.05 8.48
N LEU A 91 7.37 9.84 8.51
CA LEU A 91 7.16 8.91 9.60
C LEU A 91 7.73 9.48 10.90
N VAL A 92 8.91 10.09 10.84
CA VAL A 92 9.56 10.75 11.99
C VAL A 92 8.64 11.85 12.54
N GLU A 93 8.16 12.76 11.70
CA GLU A 93 7.27 13.84 12.11
C GLU A 93 5.97 13.32 12.73
N ARG A 94 5.34 12.30 12.14
CA ARG A 94 4.16 11.64 12.72
C ARG A 94 4.44 11.04 14.10
N TYR A 95 5.57 10.36 14.29
CA TYR A 95 5.96 9.87 15.60
C TYR A 95 6.19 11.02 16.61
N MET A 96 6.78 12.13 16.19
CA MET A 96 6.99 13.29 17.05
C MET A 96 5.67 13.94 17.50
N ILE A 97 4.68 14.06 16.60
CA ILE A 97 3.33 14.54 16.94
C ILE A 97 2.71 13.66 18.04
N GLU A 98 2.70 12.34 17.85
CA GLU A 98 2.10 11.39 18.80
C GLU A 98 2.83 11.41 20.16
N ILE A 99 4.16 11.43 20.15
CA ILE A 99 4.96 11.52 21.38
C ILE A 99 4.67 12.84 22.11
N ALA A 100 4.66 13.97 21.39
CA ALA A 100 4.40 15.28 21.97
C ALA A 100 2.98 15.39 22.54
N ALA A 101 1.97 14.88 21.82
CA ALA A 101 0.60 14.81 22.29
C ALA A 101 0.47 13.96 23.56
N SER A 102 1.13 12.80 23.62
CA SER A 102 1.12 11.94 24.82
C SER A 102 1.85 12.55 26.02
N ALA A 103 2.89 13.35 25.78
CA ALA A 103 3.67 14.03 26.81
C ALA A 103 3.09 15.41 27.21
N GLY A 104 2.05 15.90 26.51
CA GLY A 104 1.49 17.24 26.73
C GLY A 104 2.43 18.38 26.35
N VAL A 105 3.41 18.12 25.47
CA VAL A 105 4.39 19.12 25.01
C VAL A 105 3.89 19.72 23.69
N PRO A 106 3.88 21.05 23.53
CA PRO A 106 3.54 21.64 22.24
C PRO A 106 4.63 21.32 21.21
N PHE A 107 4.23 20.72 20.09
CA PHE A 107 5.10 20.41 18.94
C PHE A 107 4.47 20.90 17.65
N THR A 108 5.27 21.52 16.78
CA THR A 108 4.83 21.97 15.46
C THR A 108 5.63 21.21 14.40
N PRO A 109 4.99 20.32 13.62
CA PRO A 109 5.65 19.56 12.57
C PRO A 109 6.04 20.43 11.38
N ASP A 110 6.99 19.96 10.57
CA ASP A 110 7.37 20.61 9.31
C ASP A 110 6.20 20.59 8.29
N PRO A 111 5.67 21.76 7.89
CA PRO A 111 4.52 21.85 6.98
C PRO A 111 4.79 21.29 5.58
N ASP A 112 6.04 21.33 5.10
CA ASP A 112 6.36 20.85 3.76
C ASP A 112 6.41 19.31 3.75
N VAL A 113 6.96 18.70 4.81
CA VAL A 113 6.97 17.24 4.98
C VAL A 113 5.55 16.69 5.17
N MET A 114 4.68 17.41 5.88
CA MET A 114 3.29 17.01 6.09
C MET A 114 2.46 17.11 4.80
N ARG A 115 2.66 18.17 4.01
CA ARG A 115 1.94 18.37 2.73
C ARG A 115 2.29 17.28 1.72
N ASP A 116 3.57 16.92 1.61
CA ASP A 116 4.04 15.87 0.70
C ASP A 116 3.40 14.50 1.04
N ASP A 117 3.15 14.23 2.32
CA ASP A 117 2.48 13.01 2.77
C ASP A 117 0.98 13.00 2.45
N GLU A 118 0.28 14.12 2.62
CA GLU A 118 -1.11 14.26 2.24
C GLU A 118 -1.31 14.05 0.73
N VAL A 119 -0.42 14.62 -0.08
CA VAL A 119 -0.42 14.42 -1.54
C VAL A 119 -0.13 12.96 -1.90
N ALA A 120 0.90 12.35 -1.31
CA ALA A 120 1.23 10.95 -1.57
C ALA A 120 0.09 9.98 -1.17
N GLN A 121 -0.62 10.29 -0.09
CA GLN A 121 -1.78 9.50 0.34
C GLN A 121 -2.97 9.65 -0.60
N ALA A 122 -3.25 10.88 -1.05
CA ALA A 122 -4.28 11.14 -2.05
C ALA A 122 -3.98 10.40 -3.37
N GLU A 123 -2.73 10.43 -3.84
CA GLU A 123 -2.29 9.72 -5.04
C GLU A 123 -2.47 8.21 -4.90
N LYS A 124 -2.11 7.63 -3.75
CA LYS A 124 -2.29 6.20 -3.50
C LYS A 124 -3.77 5.78 -3.50
N MET A 125 -4.67 6.62 -2.97
CA MET A 125 -6.12 6.38 -3.01
C MET A 125 -6.67 6.47 -4.44
N LEU A 126 -6.20 7.43 -5.24
CA LEU A 126 -6.55 7.60 -6.65
C LEU A 126 -6.12 6.39 -7.51
N ILE A 127 -4.93 5.85 -7.27
CA ILE A 127 -4.40 4.67 -7.98
C ILE A 127 -5.23 3.42 -7.66
N ASP A 128 -5.58 3.21 -6.40
CA ASP A 128 -6.39 2.07 -5.96
C ASP A 128 -7.81 2.09 -6.55
N PHE A 129 -8.42 3.29 -6.63
CA PHE A 129 -9.72 3.50 -7.26
C PHE A 129 -9.68 3.20 -8.78
N LYS A 130 -8.62 3.65 -9.46
CA LYS A 130 -8.42 3.39 -10.90
C LYS A 130 -8.20 1.90 -11.18
N GLN A 131 -7.51 1.19 -10.30
CA GLN A 131 -7.24 -0.24 -10.46
C GLN A 131 -8.47 -1.10 -10.18
N THR A 132 -9.34 -0.68 -9.27
CA THR A 132 -10.63 -1.33 -9.00
C THR A 132 -11.67 -1.05 -10.10
N GLY A 133 -11.64 0.13 -10.72
CA GLY A 133 -12.53 0.51 -11.83
C GLY A 133 -12.19 -0.09 -13.20
N ALA A 134 -11.00 -0.67 -13.37
CA ALA A 134 -10.54 -1.23 -14.65
C ALA A 134 -11.02 -2.68 -14.92
N ALA A 135 -11.71 -3.32 -13.98
CA ALA A 135 -12.20 -4.70 -14.12
C ALA A 135 -13.67 -4.80 -14.59
N GLY A 136 -14.28 -3.74 -15.13
CA GLY A 136 -15.73 -3.70 -15.36
C GLY A 136 -16.27 -2.85 -16.50
N LEU A 137 -15.47 -2.42 -17.47
CA LEU A 137 -15.98 -1.67 -18.63
C LEU A 137 -15.52 -2.32 -19.94
N ASN A 138 -16.03 -3.52 -20.18
CA ASN A 138 -16.10 -4.06 -21.55
C ASN A 138 -17.31 -3.40 -22.22
N GLU A 139 -17.04 -2.51 -23.17
CA GLU A 139 -18.02 -1.89 -24.06
C GLU A 139 -18.77 -2.98 -24.84
N GLY A 140 -19.97 -3.30 -24.40
CA GLY A 140 -20.95 -4.11 -25.12
C GLY A 140 -22.14 -3.23 -25.50
N ALA A 141 -22.37 -3.08 -26.80
CA ALA A 141 -23.46 -2.33 -27.43
C ALA A 141 -24.84 -2.53 -26.76
N PRO A 142 -25.73 -1.52 -26.79
CA PRO A 142 -27.04 -1.64 -26.16
C PRO A 142 -27.93 -2.61 -26.96
N VAL A 143 -28.21 -3.77 -26.38
CA VAL A 143 -29.24 -4.69 -26.84
C VAL A 143 -30.63 -4.16 -26.45
N PRO A 144 -31.62 -4.14 -27.36
CA PRO A 144 -32.97 -3.67 -27.04
C PRO A 144 -33.76 -4.74 -26.26
N PRO A 145 -34.63 -4.35 -25.32
CA PRO A 145 -35.46 -5.32 -24.57
C PRO A 145 -36.61 -5.87 -25.44
N PRO A 146 -37.03 -7.14 -25.25
CA PRO A 146 -38.10 -7.74 -26.04
C PRO A 146 -39.50 -7.48 -25.45
N ASN A 147 -40.42 -7.15 -26.36
CA ASN A 147 -41.86 -7.47 -26.35
C ASN A 147 -42.79 -6.72 -25.37
N VAL A 148 -43.33 -5.58 -25.84
CA VAL A 148 -44.59 -4.99 -25.36
C VAL A 148 -45.68 -5.11 -26.45
N PRO A 149 -46.94 -5.46 -26.14
CA PRO A 149 -48.01 -5.67 -27.13
C PRO A 149 -48.40 -4.38 -27.86
N GLN A 150 -48.57 -4.45 -29.18
CA GLN A 150 -48.98 -3.34 -30.06
C GLN A 150 -50.46 -2.95 -29.84
N ILE A 151 -50.71 -1.64 -29.70
CA ILE A 151 -52.04 -1.01 -29.74
C ILE A 151 -52.21 -0.34 -31.13
N PRO A 152 -53.40 -0.38 -31.77
CA PRO A 152 -53.59 0.11 -33.14
C PRO A 152 -53.51 1.65 -33.24
N PRO A 153 -53.21 2.20 -34.44
CA PRO A 153 -52.93 3.63 -34.60
C PRO A 153 -54.23 4.45 -34.60
N GLN A 154 -54.27 5.49 -33.76
CA GLN A 154 -55.26 6.57 -33.81
C GLN A 154 -54.58 7.88 -34.27
N PRO A 155 -55.32 8.78 -34.95
CA PRO A 155 -54.73 9.83 -35.77
C PRO A 155 -54.17 10.97 -34.92
N SER A 156 -53.14 11.60 -35.49
CA SER A 156 -52.40 12.72 -34.95
C SER A 156 -53.28 13.93 -34.64
N ASP A 157 -53.26 14.38 -33.40
CA ASP A 157 -53.49 15.79 -33.08
C ASP A 157 -52.53 16.25 -31.98
N ASN A 158 -51.72 17.23 -32.39
CA ASN A 158 -50.70 17.92 -31.63
C ASN A 158 -51.36 18.72 -30.51
N VAL A 159 -51.23 18.27 -29.26
CA VAL A 159 -51.58 19.12 -28.11
C VAL A 159 -50.60 18.98 -26.96
N ASN A 160 -49.72 19.97 -26.90
CA ASN A 160 -48.83 20.30 -25.80
C ASN A 160 -49.63 20.94 -24.65
N TYR A 161 -49.80 20.20 -23.55
CA TYR A 161 -50.17 20.71 -22.23
C TYR A 161 -49.11 20.15 -21.26
N GLY A 162 -48.33 20.89 -20.48
CA GLY A 162 -48.49 22.23 -19.94
C GLY A 162 -48.20 22.15 -18.44
N TRP A 163 -46.98 22.50 -18.02
CA TRP A 163 -46.72 23.17 -16.75
C TRP A 163 -45.61 24.22 -16.97
N ASN A 164 -46.05 25.49 -16.98
CA ASN A 164 -45.31 26.75 -17.03
C ASN A 164 -44.96 27.17 -15.58
N LEU A 165 -43.82 27.78 -15.22
CA LEU A 165 -43.44 29.20 -15.35
C LEU A 165 -42.10 29.47 -14.57
N PRO A 166 -41.40 30.63 -14.65
CA PRO A 166 -40.73 31.29 -15.79
C PRO A 166 -39.21 31.52 -15.57
N SER A 167 -38.46 31.58 -16.67
CA SER A 167 -37.09 32.13 -16.75
C SER A 167 -37.11 33.66 -16.91
N GLY A 168 -36.32 34.36 -16.10
CA GLY A 168 -36.18 35.83 -16.14
C GLY A 168 -35.25 36.32 -17.27
N PRO A 169 -35.38 37.61 -17.68
CA PRO A 169 -34.65 38.18 -18.82
C PRO A 169 -33.22 38.61 -18.45
N PRO A 170 -32.33 38.83 -19.45
CA PRO A 170 -30.96 39.29 -19.19
C PRO A 170 -30.91 40.83 -19.13
N PRO A 171 -30.26 41.43 -18.12
CA PRO A 171 -29.76 42.81 -18.21
C PRO A 171 -28.23 42.74 -18.40
N GLY A 172 -27.64 43.27 -19.48
CA GLY A 172 -27.63 44.70 -19.79
C GLY A 172 -26.22 45.22 -19.46
N HIS A 173 -25.44 45.59 -20.48
CA HIS A 173 -24.07 46.07 -20.35
C HIS A 173 -24.06 47.42 -19.59
N PHE A 174 -23.34 47.49 -18.47
CA PHE A 174 -23.04 48.74 -17.78
C PHE A 174 -21.67 49.26 -18.23
N PRO A 175 -21.54 50.53 -18.66
CA PRO A 175 -20.24 51.15 -18.88
C PRO A 175 -19.57 51.51 -17.54
N PRO A 176 -18.23 51.57 -17.46
CA PRO A 176 -17.54 51.86 -16.22
C PRO A 176 -17.69 53.34 -15.79
N PRO A 177 -17.76 53.62 -14.47
CA PRO A 177 -17.82 54.99 -13.96
C PRO A 177 -16.48 55.72 -14.11
N ASN A 178 -16.57 56.95 -14.62
CA ASN A 178 -15.46 57.88 -14.82
C ASN A 178 -15.01 58.47 -13.47
N ILE A 179 -13.78 58.20 -13.05
CA ILE A 179 -13.18 58.73 -11.81
C ILE A 179 -12.31 59.94 -12.18
N PRO A 180 -12.56 61.16 -11.65
CA PRO A 180 -11.68 62.31 -11.86
C PRO A 180 -10.42 62.23 -10.97
N PRO A 181 -9.27 62.76 -11.42
CA PRO A 181 -8.03 62.70 -10.64
C PRO A 181 -8.00 63.73 -9.49
N PRO A 182 -7.25 63.45 -8.40
CA PRO A 182 -7.09 64.31 -7.23
C PRO A 182 -6.02 65.43 -7.46
N PRO A 183 -5.86 66.40 -6.54
CA PRO A 183 -5.56 67.81 -6.82
C PRO A 183 -4.16 68.13 -7.35
#